data_AF-A0A1J8N0M0-F1
#
_entry.id   AF-A0A1J8N0M0-F1
#
_cell.length_a   1.000
_cell.length_b   1.000
_cell.length_c   1.000
_cell.angle_alpha   90.00
_cell.angle_beta   90.00
_cell.angle_gamma   90.00
#
_symmetry.space_group_name_H-M   'P 1'
#
loop_
_entity.id
_entity.type
_entity.pdbx_description
1 polymer ?
#
loop_
_entity_poly.entity_id
_entity_poly.type
_entity_poly.pdbx_seq_one_letter_code
_entity_poly.pdbx_strand_id
1 'polypeptide(L)'
;MSNSIEIHAIKVTQPYGEFFQTVMSAEDLLKCIYVNQAEMDDGEISGVQRKESMPRALDIAKFIDSDEAAFPNSIILSVNHNEDGTPAKEDDKWEFKKSEN
;
A
#
# COMPACT_ATOMS: atom_id res chain seq x y z
N MET A 1 -8.08 8.24 -20.25
CA MET A 1 -7.73 9.19 -19.17
C MET A 1 -6.67 8.50 -18.35
N SER A 2 -5.40 8.91 -18.42
CA SER A 2 -4.34 8.37 -17.58
C SER A 2 -4.50 8.95 -16.17
N ASN A 3 -5.06 8.16 -15.24
CA ASN A 3 -5.19 8.56 -13.85
C ASN A 3 -3.84 8.37 -13.14
N SER A 4 -2.90 9.28 -13.37
CA SER A 4 -1.66 9.34 -12.59
C SER A 4 -1.93 10.00 -11.25
N ILE A 5 -1.58 9.32 -10.16
CA ILE A 5 -1.66 9.87 -8.80
C ILE A 5 -0.37 10.64 -8.53
N GLU A 6 -0.49 11.94 -8.24
CA GLU A 6 0.62 12.76 -7.75
C GLU A 6 0.39 13.11 -6.28
N ILE A 7 1.41 12.89 -5.45
CA ILE A 7 1.35 13.17 -4.01
C ILE A 7 2.64 13.84 -3.53
N HIS A 8 2.48 14.79 -2.61
CA HIS A 8 3.61 15.38 -1.93
C HIS A 8 4.09 14.45 -0.83
N ALA A 9 5.41 14.28 -0.72
CA ALA A 9 6.01 13.44 0.30
C ALA A 9 7.23 14.12 0.92
N ILE A 10 7.48 13.80 2.19
CA ILE A 10 8.69 14.17 2.91
C ILE A 10 9.69 13.02 2.77
N LYS A 11 10.86 13.32 2.23
CA LYS A 11 11.97 12.35 2.17
C LYS A 11 12.56 12.17 3.57
N VAL A 12 12.62 10.93 4.04
CA VAL A 12 13.17 10.51 5.33
C VAL A 12 14.31 9.53 5.07
N THR A 13 15.53 9.90 5.45
CA THR A 13 16.70 9.02 5.31
C THR A 13 16.94 8.27 6.62
N GLN A 14 16.99 6.94 6.54
CA GLN A 14 17.30 6.05 7.66
C GLN A 14 18.55 5.22 7.33
N PRO A 15 19.21 4.59 8.32
CA PRO A 15 20.42 3.78 8.08
C PRO A 15 20.25 2.65 7.05
N TYR A 16 19.02 2.17 6.85
CA TYR A 16 18.70 1.05 5.95
C TYR A 16 18.13 1.48 4.60
N GLY A 17 17.97 2.78 4.35
CA GLY A 17 17.47 3.28 3.07
C GLY A 17 16.72 4.60 3.15
N GLU A 18 16.17 4.98 2.00
CA GLU A 18 15.34 6.17 1.84
C GLU A 18 13.87 5.81 1.89
N PHE A 19 13.11 6.55 2.68
CA PHE A 19 11.67 6.44 2.79
C PHE A 19 11.02 7.77 2.39
N PHE A 20 9.76 7.70 1.97
CA PHE A 20 8.96 8.86 1.63
C PHE A 20 7.67 8.80 2.44
N GLN A 21 7.49 9.78 3.34
CA GLN A 21 6.28 9.89 4.15
C GLN A 21 5.29 10.83 3.48
N THR A 22 4.05 10.37 3.30
CA THR A 22 2.99 11.13 2.63
C THR A 22 1.65 10.87 3.32
N VAL A 23 0.65 11.67 2.98
CA VAL A 23 -0.74 11.47 3.35
C VAL A 23 -1.53 11.27 2.07
N MET A 24 -2.30 10.20 1.98
CA MET A 24 -3.18 9.91 0.85
C MET A 24 -4.54 9.43 1.32
N SER A 25 -5.56 9.58 0.48
CA SER A 25 -6.89 9.05 0.75
C SER A 25 -6.87 7.51 0.69
N ALA A 26 -7.74 6.86 1.47
CA ALA A 26 -7.90 5.40 1.40
C ALA A 26 -8.36 4.96 0.00
N GLU A 27 -9.18 5.78 -0.67
CA GLU A 27 -9.64 5.53 -2.03
C GLU A 27 -8.47 5.50 -3.03
N ASP A 28 -7.53 6.45 -2.94
CA ASP A 28 -6.36 6.48 -3.83
C ASP A 28 -5.37 5.37 -3.50
N LEU A 29 -5.22 5.04 -2.21
CA LEU A 29 -4.38 3.92 -1.78
C LEU A 29 -4.87 2.61 -2.42
N LEU A 30 -6.18 2.35 -2.39
CA LEU A 30 -6.78 1.15 -2.98
C LEU A 30 -6.61 1.07 -4.50
N LYS A 31 -6.34 2.18 -5.20
CA LYS A 31 -6.08 2.18 -6.66
C LYS A 31 -4.66 1.74 -7.01
N CYS A 32 -3.71 1.83 -6.07
CA CYS A 32 -2.29 1.61 -6.34
C CYS A 32 -1.65 0.50 -5.49
N ILE A 33 -2.45 -0.25 -4.72
CA ILE A 33 -1.96 -1.41 -3.97
C ILE A 33 -2.60 -2.70 -4.47
N TYR A 34 -1.86 -3.78 -4.30
CA TYR A 34 -2.36 -5.14 -4.37
C TYR A 34 -2.04 -5.83 -3.04
N VAL A 35 -2.90 -6.76 -2.64
CA VAL A 35 -2.72 -7.54 -1.41
C VAL A 35 -2.30 -8.94 -1.84
N ASN A 36 -1.08 -9.35 -1.50
CA ASN A 36 -0.59 -10.69 -1.83
C ASN A 36 -1.15 -11.71 -0.82
N GLN A 37 -2.40 -12.11 -1.03
CA GLN A 37 -3.08 -13.12 -0.22
C GLN A 37 -2.49 -14.51 -0.50
N ALA A 38 -2.34 -15.31 0.55
CA ALA A 38 -2.01 -16.71 0.45
C ALA A 38 -3.26 -17.49 0.01
N GLU A 39 -3.21 -18.01 -1.21
CA GLU A 39 -4.24 -18.84 -1.79
C GLU A 39 -3.75 -20.29 -1.87
N MET A 40 -4.66 -21.24 -1.71
CA MET A 40 -4.34 -22.65 -1.90
C MET A 40 -4.85 -23.02 -3.29
N ASP A 41 -3.93 -23.20 -4.23
CA ASP A 41 -4.26 -23.56 -5.60
C ASP A 41 -3.58 -24.90 -5.92
N ASP A 42 -4.40 -25.88 -6.32
CA ASP A 42 -4.00 -27.26 -6.68
C ASP A 42 -3.05 -27.98 -5.70
N GLY A 43 -3.16 -27.70 -4.39
CA GLY A 43 -2.37 -28.36 -3.34
C GLY A 43 -1.06 -27.67 -2.98
N GLU A 44 -0.69 -26.58 -3.68
CA GLU A 44 0.40 -25.69 -3.30
C GLU A 44 -0.16 -24.41 -2.64
N ILE A 45 0.57 -23.85 -1.68
CA ILE A 45 0.25 -22.56 -1.07
C ILE A 45 0.94 -21.49 -1.90
N SER A 46 0.18 -20.75 -2.70
CA SER A 46 0.64 -19.50 -3.33
C SER A 46 0.44 -18.35 -2.34
N GLY A 47 1.31 -17.35 -2.32
CA GLY A 47 1.21 -16.16 -1.45
C GLY A 47 1.52 -16.37 0.05
N VAL A 48 1.61 -15.27 0.82
CA VAL A 48 2.14 -15.29 2.20
C VAL A 48 1.14 -14.84 3.29
N GLN A 49 -0.01 -14.29 2.92
CA GLN A 49 -0.95 -13.65 3.86
C GLN A 49 -2.25 -14.45 4.08
N ARG A 50 -2.72 -14.63 5.31
CA ARG A 50 -3.94 -15.41 5.56
C ARG A 50 -5.16 -14.84 4.83
N LYS A 51 -6.01 -15.74 4.31
CA LYS A 51 -7.29 -15.41 3.70
C LYS A 51 -8.12 -14.49 4.59
N GLU A 52 -8.71 -13.47 3.98
CA GLU A 52 -9.50 -12.47 4.68
C GLU A 52 -10.74 -13.07 5.38
N SER A 53 -11.07 -12.55 6.56
CA SER A 53 -12.24 -12.96 7.34
C SER A 53 -13.25 -11.83 7.33
N MET A 54 -14.37 -12.02 6.61
CA MET A 54 -15.42 -10.99 6.47
C MET A 54 -15.94 -10.46 7.83
N PRO A 55 -16.21 -11.30 8.86
CA PRO A 55 -16.60 -10.80 10.17
C PRO A 55 -15.56 -9.85 10.77
N ARG A 56 -14.27 -10.22 10.68
CA ARG A 56 -13.17 -9.38 11.19
C ARG A 56 -13.03 -8.08 10.41
N ALA A 57 -13.22 -8.11 9.09
CA ALA A 57 -13.19 -6.92 8.26
C ALA A 57 -14.33 -5.94 8.63
N LEU A 58 -15.53 -6.45 8.91
CA LEU A 58 -16.65 -5.64 9.39
C LEU A 58 -16.39 -5.02 10.76
N ASP A 59 -15.76 -5.76 11.68
CA ASP A 59 -15.41 -5.23 13.00
C ASP A 59 -14.34 -4.14 12.91
N ILE A 60 -13.36 -4.31 12.02
CA ILE A 60 -12.36 -3.26 11.72
C ILE A 60 -13.03 -2.03 11.10
N ALA A 61 -13.95 -2.22 10.14
CA ALA A 61 -14.67 -1.11 9.52
C ALA A 61 -15.48 -0.31 10.56
N LYS A 62 -16.23 -0.99 11.43
CA LYS A 62 -16.95 -0.35 12.54
C LYS A 62 -16.04 0.42 13.48
N PHE A 63 -14.85 -0.11 13.77
CA PHE A 63 -13.87 0.60 14.58
C PHE A 63 -13.39 1.87 13.87
N ILE A 64 -13.04 1.78 12.58
CA ILE A 64 -12.58 2.93 11.78
C ILE A 64 -13.65 4.02 11.66
N ASP A 65 -14.92 3.64 11.55
CA ASP A 65 -16.05 4.57 11.43
C ASP A 65 -16.43 5.26 12.76
N SER A 66 -15.79 4.89 13.88
CA SER A 66 -16.05 5.52 15.18
C SER A 66 -15.25 6.79 15.40
N ASP A 67 -15.76 7.70 16.23
CA ASP A 67 -15.10 8.98 16.57
C ASP A 67 -13.74 8.82 17.29
N GLU A 68 -13.43 7.61 17.79
CA GLU A 68 -12.20 7.32 18.52
C GLU A 68 -11.12 6.63 17.67
N ALA A 69 -11.38 6.42 16.37
CA ALA A 69 -10.45 5.73 15.50
C ALA A 69 -9.23 6.58 15.15
N ALA A 70 -8.07 6.23 15.70
CA ALA A 70 -6.77 6.73 15.24
C ALA A 70 -5.84 5.56 14.98
N PHE A 71 -5.23 5.52 13.78
CA PHE A 71 -4.17 4.56 13.51
C PHE A 71 -2.89 5.04 14.21
N PRO A 72 -2.34 4.26 15.16
CA PRO A 72 -1.16 4.68 15.90
C PRO A 72 0.11 4.70 15.04
N ASN A 73 0.08 3.98 13.90
CA ASN A 73 1.22 3.79 13.01
C ASN A 73 0.84 4.07 11.56
N SER A 74 1.80 4.58 10.79
CA SER A 74 1.68 4.68 9.34
C SER A 74 1.77 3.30 8.68
N ILE A 75 1.14 3.17 7.51
CA ILE A 75 1.25 1.97 6.66
C ILE A 75 2.56 2.08 5.87
N ILE A 76 3.40 1.04 5.92
CA ILE A 76 4.61 0.94 5.10
C ILE A 76 4.26 0.24 3.80
N LEU A 77 4.60 0.85 2.67
CA LEU A 77 4.33 0.32 1.34
C LEU A 77 5.63 -0.03 0.64
N SER A 78 5.68 -1.22 0.05
CA SER A 78 6.70 -1.55 -0.95
C SER A 78 6.25 -0.96 -2.28
N VAL A 79 7.07 -0.10 -2.86
CA VAL A 79 6.77 0.57 -4.14
C VAL A 79 7.53 -0.11 -5.28
N ASN A 80 7.06 0.08 -6.52
CA ASN A 80 7.75 -0.35 -7.75
C ASN A 80 7.92 -1.87 -7.90
N HIS A 81 6.96 -2.64 -7.37
CA HIS A 81 6.84 -4.07 -7.57
C HIS A 81 5.44 -4.39 -8.12
N ASN A 82 5.30 -5.56 -8.72
CA ASN A 82 4.03 -6.13 -9.16
C ASN A 82 3.50 -7.12 -8.11
N GLU A 83 2.27 -7.60 -8.31
CA GLU A 83 1.59 -8.54 -7.41
C GLU A 83 2.41 -9.81 -7.11
N ASP A 84 3.11 -10.31 -8.12
CA ASP A 84 3.99 -11.48 -8.03
C ASP A 84 5.36 -11.20 -7.38
N GLY A 85 5.60 -9.96 -6.93
CA GLY A 85 6.85 -9.52 -6.33
C GLY A 85 7.96 -9.19 -7.34
N THR A 86 7.68 -9.26 -8.65
CA THR A 86 8.65 -8.82 -9.67
C THR A 86 8.72 -7.28 -9.72
N PRO A 87 9.84 -6.68 -10.14
CA PRO A 87 9.91 -5.24 -10.33
C PRO A 87 8.89 -4.73 -11.36
N ALA A 88 8.24 -3.60 -11.07
CA ALA A 88 7.32 -2.95 -12.01
C ALA A 88 8.06 -2.53 -13.30
N LYS A 89 7.32 -2.40 -14.42
CA LYS A 89 7.84 -1.83 -15.66
C LYS A 89 8.10 -0.34 -15.47
N GLU A 90 9.06 0.23 -16.21
CA GLU A 90 9.41 1.66 -16.07
C GLU A 90 8.20 2.60 -16.19
N ASP A 91 7.29 2.32 -17.13
CA ASP A 91 6.08 3.14 -17.34
C ASP A 91 5.09 3.11 -16.16
N ASP A 92 5.18 2.11 -15.29
CA ASP A 92 4.27 1.89 -14.15
C ASP A 92 4.93 2.21 -12.79
N LYS A 93 6.21 2.64 -12.79
CA LYS A 93 6.94 2.97 -11.57
C LYS A 93 6.56 4.33 -11.03
N TRP A 94 6.53 4.42 -9.70
CA TRP A 94 6.57 5.69 -9.00
C TRP A 94 7.89 6.41 -9.28
N GLU A 95 7.76 7.64 -9.77
CA GLU A 95 8.87 8.56 -9.97
C GLU A 95 8.97 9.53 -8.79
N PHE A 96 10.19 9.76 -8.30
CA PHE A 96 10.45 10.69 -7.21
C PHE A 96 11.07 11.96 -7.76
N LYS A 97 10.34 13.07 -7.71
CA LYS A 97 10.81 14.39 -8.14
C LYS A 97 10.92 15.30 -6.94
N LYS A 98 12.02 16.04 -6.86
CA LYS A 98 12.18 17.08 -5.83
C LYS A 98 11.25 18.23 -6.19
N SER A 99 10.38 18.63 -5.27
CA SER A 99 9.59 19.86 -5.45
C SER A 99 10.54 21.05 -5.40
N GLU A 100 10.55 21.85 -6.47
CA GLU A 100 11.14 23.18 -6.43
C GLU A 100 10.15 24.11 -5.70
N ASN A 101 10.67 24.95 -4.81
CA ASN A 101 9.89 26.02 -4.16
C ASN A 101 9.78 27.22 -5.10
#